data_AF-A0AAD6YQY5-F1
#
_entry.id   AF-A0AAD6YQY5-F1
#
_cell.length_a   1.000
_cell.length_b   1.000
_cell.length_c   1.000
_cell.angle_alpha   90.00
_cell.angle_beta   90.00
_cell.angle_gamma   90.00
#
_symmetry.space_group_name_H-M   'P 1'
#
loop_
_entity.id
_entity.type
_entity.pdbx_description
1 polymer ?
#
loop_
_entity_poly.entity_id
_entity_poly.type
_entity_poly.pdbx_seq_one_letter_code
_entity_poly.pdbx_strand_id
1 'polypeptide(L)'
;MTIIVGTGLLRSADLCYSVLFFLPTSVAHSTFMLVRPVSLLLLAAGAISVPYKPGYNTIEPSTKAVADGRSAVKRAYPADPVSHGNVRVIPAGSAAIESALWAHEQAVDGSDKRDLLDVAEGDGDSGSGCADVMVVYARGTAEAGTIGSAGNVGPELEAALQALLAPTNKSLVFEGVPYPASYIGFFEGGSPEGSKEMALQLSQAATLCPKASLVSSGYSQGGQLVHNSAKLLAQHNPTVLSHIKAVVIFGDPDEDQSLQGIPASDTDIICHPEDAVCAGGGLLDVPFIILTLPAHLDYNKGPDVDNAAQFIFEKVSN
;
A
#
# COMPACT_ATOMS: atom_id res chain seq x y z
N MET A 1 -34.57 -14.48 -3.17
CA MET A 1 -34.76 -13.62 -1.97
C MET A 1 -35.15 -12.24 -2.49
N THR A 2 -36.43 -11.88 -2.37
CA THR A 2 -36.94 -10.60 -2.86
C THR A 2 -36.85 -9.60 -1.70
N ILE A 3 -36.05 -8.54 -1.86
CA ILE A 3 -35.93 -7.46 -0.88
C ILE A 3 -36.97 -6.40 -1.26
N ILE A 4 -37.94 -6.15 -0.38
CA ILE A 4 -38.83 -4.99 -0.49
C ILE A 4 -38.18 -3.85 0.30
N VAL A 5 -37.74 -2.80 -0.41
CA VAL A 5 -37.22 -1.57 0.20
C VAL A 5 -38.39 -0.61 0.37
N GLY A 6 -38.80 -0.36 1.61
CA GLY A 6 -39.76 0.69 1.95
C GLY A 6 -39.05 1.87 2.61
N THR A 7 -39.14 3.07 2.01
CA THR A 7 -38.69 4.32 2.64
C THR A 7 -39.85 4.97 3.40
N GLY A 8 -39.70 5.15 4.71
CA GLY A 8 -40.63 5.94 5.53
C GLY A 8 -39.96 7.24 6.00
N LEU A 9 -40.59 8.38 5.76
CA LEU A 9 -40.20 9.67 6.33
C LEU A 9 -40.90 9.86 7.68
N LEU A 10 -40.15 9.89 8.77
CA LEU A 10 -40.63 10.40 10.06
C LEU A 10 -40.19 11.86 10.20
N ARG A 11 -41.17 12.77 10.26
CA ARG A 11 -40.93 14.19 10.52
C ARG A 11 -41.01 14.47 12.02
N SER A 12 -39.87 14.81 12.61
CA SER A 12 -39.76 15.72 13.74
C SER A 12 -38.48 16.54 13.56
N ALA A 13 -38.52 17.81 13.95
CA ALA A 13 -37.59 18.86 13.56
C ALA A 13 -36.10 18.46 13.55
N ASP A 14 -35.45 18.78 12.43
CA ASP A 14 -34.02 19.00 12.21
C ASP A 14 -33.01 17.84 12.14
N LEU A 15 -33.41 16.60 11.82
CA LEU A 15 -32.48 15.61 11.25
C LEU A 15 -33.20 14.61 10.31
N CYS A 16 -32.67 14.41 9.09
CA CYS A 16 -33.04 13.29 8.22
C CYS A 16 -32.21 12.06 8.59
N TYR A 17 -32.85 11.00 9.09
CA TYR A 17 -32.22 9.69 9.27
C TYR A 17 -32.75 8.70 8.22
N SER A 18 -31.85 7.94 7.59
CA SER A 18 -32.21 6.73 6.86
C SER A 18 -32.04 5.55 7.80
N VAL A 19 -33.15 4.91 8.21
CA VAL A 19 -33.12 3.72 9.08
C VAL A 19 -33.47 2.50 8.23
N LEU A 20 -32.52 1.55 8.13
CA LEU A 20 -32.75 0.25 7.52
C LEU A 20 -33.32 -0.72 8.56
N PHE A 21 -34.54 -1.22 8.33
CA PHE A 21 -35.13 -2.30 9.11
C PHE A 21 -34.99 -3.63 8.37
N PHE A 22 -34.48 -4.65 9.05
CA PHE A 22 -34.53 -6.04 8.61
C PHE A 22 -35.59 -6.78 9.42
N LEU A 23 -36.66 -7.26 8.76
CA LEU A 23 -37.64 -8.16 9.37
C LEU A 23 -37.53 -9.54 8.74
N PRO A 24 -37.29 -10.62 9.52
CA PRO A 24 -37.35 -11.98 9.01
C PRO A 24 -38.81 -12.43 8.86
N THR A 25 -39.16 -12.97 7.68
CA THR A 25 -40.48 -13.57 7.44
C THR A 25 -40.46 -15.09 7.65
N SER A 26 -41.29 -15.51 8.61
CA SER A 26 -42.04 -16.78 8.79
C SER A 26 -41.34 -18.14 8.92
N VAL A 27 -41.56 -18.69 10.12
CA VAL A 27 -41.92 -20.07 10.53
C VAL A 27 -42.52 -21.00 9.45
N ALA A 28 -42.08 -22.27 9.42
CA ALA A 28 -42.93 -23.49 9.52
C ALA A 28 -42.15 -24.84 9.50
N HIS A 29 -42.34 -25.62 10.58
CA HIS A 29 -42.38 -27.11 10.74
C HIS A 29 -41.11 -28.01 10.79
N SER A 30 -40.73 -28.33 12.03
CA SER A 30 -40.48 -29.65 12.67
C SER A 30 -39.59 -30.73 12.03
N THR A 31 -38.44 -31.02 12.67
CA THR A 31 -38.29 -32.16 13.61
C THR A 31 -36.96 -32.07 14.38
N PHE A 32 -37.02 -32.51 15.63
CA PHE A 32 -35.97 -32.55 16.65
C PHE A 32 -34.72 -33.35 16.24
N MET A 33 -33.51 -32.79 16.45
CA MET A 33 -32.37 -33.55 16.98
C MET A 33 -31.40 -32.62 17.75
N LEU A 34 -31.04 -33.06 18.95
CA LEU A 34 -30.14 -32.41 19.91
C LEU A 34 -28.69 -32.36 19.43
N VAL A 35 -28.04 -31.18 19.47
CA VAL A 35 -26.59 -31.07 19.76
C VAL A 35 -26.31 -29.77 20.56
N ARG A 36 -25.34 -29.88 21.48
CA ARG A 36 -24.92 -29.03 22.61
C ARG A 36 -24.28 -27.66 22.23
N PRO A 37 -24.06 -26.73 23.20
CA PRO A 37 -24.02 -25.28 22.95
C PRO A 37 -22.63 -24.79 22.50
N VAL A 38 -22.61 -23.90 21.51
CA VAL A 38 -21.48 -23.02 21.22
C VAL A 38 -21.83 -21.62 21.72
N SER A 39 -20.91 -21.05 22.48
CA SER A 39 -21.00 -19.74 23.11
C SER A 39 -21.32 -18.63 22.10
N LEU A 40 -22.27 -17.79 22.51
CA LEU A 40 -22.79 -16.63 21.82
C LEU A 40 -21.73 -15.50 21.81
N LEU A 41 -21.16 -15.20 20.64
CA LEU A 41 -20.34 -14.01 20.44
C LEU A 41 -21.29 -12.81 20.23
N LEU A 42 -21.37 -11.91 21.21
CA LEU A 42 -22.05 -10.62 21.03
C LEU A 42 -21.23 -9.77 20.04
N LEU A 43 -21.75 -9.60 18.82
CA LEU A 43 -21.33 -8.52 17.93
C LEU A 43 -21.87 -7.20 18.49
N ALA A 44 -20.99 -6.43 19.14
CA ALA A 44 -21.24 -5.02 19.41
C ALA A 44 -21.23 -4.27 18.07
N ALA A 45 -22.40 -3.80 17.62
CA ALA A 45 -22.50 -2.86 16.52
C ALA A 45 -21.99 -1.49 17.00
N GLY A 46 -20.72 -1.18 16.73
CA GLY A 46 -20.17 0.16 16.86
C GLY A 46 -20.63 1.02 15.68
N ALA A 47 -21.41 2.07 15.94
CA ALA A 47 -21.70 3.09 14.95
C ALA A 47 -20.49 4.04 14.84
N ILE A 48 -19.85 4.09 13.66
CA ILE A 48 -18.84 5.11 13.34
C ILE A 48 -19.58 6.37 12.89
N SER A 49 -19.57 7.41 13.72
CA SER A 49 -20.09 8.74 13.38
C SER A 49 -18.97 9.57 12.76
N VAL A 50 -19.07 9.89 11.46
CA VAL A 50 -18.22 10.91 10.82
C VAL A 50 -19.03 12.20 10.66
N PRO A 51 -18.62 13.35 11.24
CA PRO A 51 -19.37 14.60 11.10
C PRO A 51 -19.17 15.21 9.71
N TYR A 52 -20.26 15.33 8.94
CA TYR A 52 -20.34 16.12 7.71
C TYR A 52 -20.73 17.57 8.04
N LYS A 53 -19.92 18.56 7.64
CA LYS A 53 -20.18 19.99 7.82
C LYS A 53 -20.48 20.62 6.45
N PRO A 54 -21.74 21.02 6.13
CA PRO A 54 -22.02 21.69 4.87
C PRO A 54 -21.69 23.19 4.95
N GLY A 55 -20.85 23.67 4.02
CA GLY A 55 -20.65 25.09 3.78
C GLY A 55 -21.83 25.69 3.02
N TYR A 56 -22.53 26.65 3.63
CA TYR A 56 -23.55 27.46 2.97
C TYR A 56 -22.94 28.78 2.49
N ASN A 57 -22.89 28.98 1.18
CA ASN A 57 -22.67 30.29 0.57
C ASN A 57 -24.01 31.02 0.45
N THR A 58 -24.30 31.94 1.38
CA THR A 58 -25.27 33.02 1.17
C THR A 58 -24.51 34.33 1.11
N ILE A 59 -24.54 34.96 -0.07
CA ILE A 59 -23.96 36.27 -0.34
C ILE A 59 -24.99 37.34 0.08
N GLU A 60 -24.66 38.16 1.06
CA GLU A 60 -25.28 39.48 1.24
C GLU A 60 -24.36 40.59 0.68
N PRO A 61 -24.91 41.67 0.10
CA PRO A 61 -24.09 42.72 -0.51
C PRO A 61 -23.76 43.80 0.53
N SER A 62 -22.47 43.97 0.87
CA SER A 62 -21.99 45.20 1.50
C SER A 62 -21.10 45.98 0.54
N THR A 63 -21.58 47.13 0.10
CA THR A 63 -20.84 48.14 -0.65
C THR A 63 -19.78 48.80 0.23
N LYS A 64 -18.52 48.75 -0.19
CA LYS A 64 -17.53 49.84 -0.01
C LYS A 64 -16.30 49.55 -0.87
N ALA A 65 -16.13 50.34 -1.92
CA ALA A 65 -14.89 50.44 -2.67
C ALA A 65 -13.86 51.24 -1.83
N VAL A 66 -12.56 50.94 -2.01
CA VAL A 66 -11.56 51.84 -2.61
C VAL A 66 -10.14 51.24 -2.46
N ALA A 67 -9.46 51.21 -3.63
CA ALA A 67 -8.02 51.22 -3.91
C ALA A 67 -7.08 50.14 -3.36
N ASP A 68 -6.62 49.23 -4.24
CA ASP A 68 -5.27 49.35 -4.80
C ASP A 68 -5.16 48.55 -6.12
N GLY A 69 -4.46 49.09 -7.11
CA GLY A 69 -4.43 48.60 -8.48
C GLY A 69 -3.51 47.40 -8.68
N ARG A 70 -4.07 46.26 -9.11
CA ARG A 70 -3.39 45.23 -9.91
C ARG A 70 -4.46 44.39 -10.63
N SER A 71 -4.38 44.32 -11.95
CA SER A 71 -5.31 43.60 -12.83
C SER A 71 -5.44 42.13 -12.44
N ALA A 72 -6.58 41.73 -11.90
CA ALA A 72 -6.97 40.33 -11.80
C ALA A 72 -7.59 39.89 -13.13
N VAL A 73 -6.88 39.03 -13.85
CA VAL A 73 -7.42 38.28 -15.00
C VAL A 73 -8.54 37.37 -14.47
N LYS A 74 -9.80 37.70 -14.78
CA LYS A 74 -10.94 36.81 -14.52
C LYS A 74 -10.83 35.60 -15.45
N ARG A 75 -10.35 34.47 -14.92
CA ARG A 75 -10.50 33.17 -15.58
C ARG A 75 -11.96 32.73 -15.40
N ALA A 76 -12.77 32.91 -16.44
CA ALA A 76 -14.11 32.33 -16.50
C ALA A 76 -13.96 30.81 -16.70
N TYR A 77 -14.44 30.01 -15.74
CA TYR A 77 -14.70 28.59 -15.99
C TYR A 77 -16.06 28.50 -16.71
N PRO A 78 -16.16 27.81 -17.87
CA PRO A 78 -17.46 27.53 -18.45
C PRO A 78 -18.25 26.62 -17.50
N ALA A 79 -19.48 27.01 -17.21
CA ALA A 79 -20.43 26.15 -16.53
C ALA A 79 -20.94 25.12 -17.56
N ASP A 80 -20.39 23.91 -17.53
CA ASP A 80 -20.97 22.80 -18.27
C ASP A 80 -22.27 22.36 -17.59
N PRO A 81 -23.38 22.16 -18.34
CA PRO A 81 -24.58 21.58 -17.79
C PRO A 81 -24.32 20.11 -17.46
N VAL A 82 -24.44 19.75 -16.18
CA VAL A 82 -24.39 18.36 -15.72
C VAL A 82 -25.55 17.62 -16.40
N SER A 83 -25.24 16.82 -17.41
CA SER A 83 -26.19 15.83 -17.92
C SER A 83 -26.38 14.80 -16.80
N HIS A 84 -27.61 14.67 -16.30
CA HIS A 84 -27.96 13.61 -15.35
C HIS A 84 -27.91 12.26 -16.07
N GLY A 85 -26.70 11.72 -16.23
CA GLY A 85 -26.49 10.33 -16.62
C GLY A 85 -27.08 9.42 -15.55
N ASN A 86 -27.68 8.30 -15.97
CA ASN A 86 -28.29 7.31 -15.10
C ASN A 86 -27.39 6.98 -13.91
N VAL A 87 -27.84 7.29 -12.69
CA VAL A 87 -27.18 6.89 -11.45
C VAL A 87 -27.19 5.36 -11.41
N ARG A 88 -26.04 4.74 -11.70
CA ARG A 88 -25.84 3.31 -11.47
C ARG A 88 -25.64 3.09 -9.98
N VAL A 89 -26.53 2.33 -9.36
CA VAL A 89 -26.29 1.79 -8.01
C VAL A 89 -25.16 0.78 -8.14
N ILE A 90 -23.96 1.15 -7.68
CA ILE A 90 -22.84 0.22 -7.62
C ILE A 90 -22.91 -0.50 -6.27
N PRO A 91 -22.93 -1.85 -6.22
CA PRO A 91 -22.97 -2.59 -4.96
C PRO A 91 -21.78 -2.25 -4.05
N ALA A 92 -22.02 -2.11 -2.75
CA ALA A 92 -20.95 -2.08 -1.76
C ALA A 92 -20.10 -3.36 -1.87
N GLY A 93 -18.77 -3.22 -1.87
CA GLY A 93 -17.84 -4.33 -2.15
C GLY A 93 -17.67 -4.65 -3.63
N SER A 94 -18.10 -3.77 -4.55
CA SER A 94 -17.67 -3.89 -5.95
C SER A 94 -16.21 -3.49 -6.10
N ALA A 95 -15.47 -4.22 -6.93
CA ALA A 95 -14.07 -3.90 -7.26
C ALA A 95 -13.89 -2.45 -7.77
N ALA A 96 -14.92 -1.87 -8.42
CA ALA A 96 -14.89 -0.50 -8.90
C ALA A 96 -14.95 0.54 -7.76
N ILE A 97 -15.74 0.29 -6.71
CA ILE A 97 -15.75 1.15 -5.51
C ILE A 97 -14.46 0.96 -4.72
N GLU A 98 -13.97 -0.27 -4.56
CA GLU A 98 -12.74 -0.56 -3.83
C GLU A 98 -11.52 0.10 -4.49
N SER A 99 -11.42 0.02 -5.82
CA SER A 99 -10.36 0.68 -6.58
C SER A 99 -10.47 2.22 -6.51
N ALA A 100 -11.68 2.77 -6.47
CA ALA A 100 -11.89 4.22 -6.30
C ALA A 100 -11.53 4.70 -4.88
N LEU A 101 -11.85 3.90 -3.85
CA LEU A 101 -11.47 4.16 -2.47
C LEU A 101 -9.94 4.10 -2.29
N TRP A 102 -9.31 3.08 -2.87
CA TRP A 102 -7.84 2.95 -2.94
C TRP A 102 -7.20 4.17 -3.62
N ALA A 103 -7.72 4.57 -4.79
CA ALA A 103 -7.25 5.76 -5.49
C ALA A 103 -7.43 7.06 -4.68
N HIS A 104 -8.53 7.17 -3.92
CA HIS A 104 -8.74 8.30 -3.01
C HIS A 104 -7.76 8.30 -1.84
N GLU A 105 -7.50 7.14 -1.22
CA GLU A 105 -6.53 6.98 -0.15
C GLU A 105 -5.12 7.39 -0.61
N GLN A 106 -4.71 6.93 -1.80
CA GLN A 106 -3.43 7.37 -2.41
C GLN A 106 -3.34 8.89 -2.59
N ALA A 107 -4.45 9.53 -3.00
CA ALA A 107 -4.49 10.98 -3.22
C ALA A 107 -4.48 11.80 -1.91
N VAL A 108 -5.00 11.23 -0.80
CA VAL A 108 -5.04 11.90 0.51
C VAL A 108 -3.71 11.71 1.25
N ASP A 109 -3.11 10.53 1.21
CA ASP A 109 -1.85 10.24 1.92
C ASP A 109 -0.61 10.74 1.15
N GLY A 110 -0.68 10.78 -0.18
CA GLY A 110 0.44 11.21 -1.04
C GLY A 110 0.82 12.69 -0.96
N SER A 111 0.03 13.55 -0.29
CA SER A 111 0.38 14.96 -0.13
C SER A 111 1.43 15.24 0.96
N ASP A 112 1.58 14.35 1.94
CA ASP A 112 2.46 14.53 3.11
C ASP A 112 3.77 13.71 3.03
N LYS A 113 3.83 12.70 2.13
CA LYS A 113 4.96 11.76 1.99
C LYS A 113 5.72 11.90 0.66
N ARG A 114 5.99 13.13 0.24
CA ARG A 114 6.76 13.43 -0.99
C ARG A 114 8.26 13.09 -0.88
N ASP A 115 8.67 12.34 0.14
CA ASP A 115 10.07 11.99 0.41
C ASP A 115 10.74 11.23 -0.75
N LEU A 116 9.99 10.43 -1.52
CA LEU A 116 10.51 9.80 -2.75
C LEU A 116 11.05 10.79 -3.80
N LEU A 117 10.61 12.06 -3.76
CA LEU A 117 10.97 13.11 -4.72
C LEU A 117 11.95 14.15 -4.16
N ASP A 118 12.12 14.23 -2.84
CA ASP A 118 12.92 15.29 -2.20
C ASP A 118 14.42 14.88 -2.04
N VAL A 119 14.80 13.63 -2.31
CA VAL A 119 16.18 13.13 -2.17
C VAL A 119 17.04 13.35 -3.43
N ALA A 120 16.48 13.80 -4.55
CA ALA A 120 17.23 14.07 -5.78
C ALA A 120 17.81 15.50 -5.85
N GLU A 121 18.50 15.97 -4.81
CA GLU A 121 19.40 17.13 -4.93
C GLU A 121 20.77 16.67 -5.42
N GLY A 122 20.85 16.30 -6.71
CA GLY A 122 22.08 15.97 -7.43
C GLY A 122 22.02 16.49 -8.86
N ASP A 123 22.88 17.46 -9.17
CA ASP A 123 22.95 18.26 -10.40
C ASP A 123 23.05 17.41 -11.69
N GLY A 124 21.90 17.18 -12.34
CA GLY A 124 21.77 16.48 -13.61
C GLY A 124 20.46 16.87 -14.32
N ASP A 125 20.59 17.64 -15.38
CA ASP A 125 19.51 18.28 -16.15
C ASP A 125 18.43 17.31 -16.66
N SER A 126 17.31 17.21 -15.93
CA SER A 126 15.97 16.79 -16.42
C SER A 126 14.83 17.17 -15.46
N GLY A 127 14.75 18.42 -15.00
CA GLY A 127 13.48 19.11 -14.69
C GLY A 127 12.49 18.58 -13.63
N SER A 128 12.74 17.47 -12.92
CA SER A 128 11.96 17.01 -11.76
C SER A 128 12.80 15.99 -10.98
N GLY A 129 12.82 16.07 -9.65
CA GLY A 129 13.66 15.26 -8.74
C GLY A 129 13.38 13.75 -8.72
N CYS A 130 13.48 13.07 -9.86
CA CYS A 130 13.37 11.62 -10.01
C CYS A 130 14.74 11.00 -10.23
N ALA A 131 15.06 9.95 -9.48
CA ALA A 131 16.24 9.14 -9.75
C ALA A 131 16.04 8.17 -10.92
N ASP A 132 17.14 7.73 -11.55
CA ASP A 132 17.12 6.73 -12.62
C ASP A 132 16.67 5.36 -12.11
N VAL A 133 17.05 5.02 -10.88
CA VAL A 133 16.66 3.80 -10.17
C VAL A 133 16.02 4.18 -8.85
N MET A 134 14.83 3.64 -8.58
CA MET A 134 14.10 3.86 -7.33
C MET A 134 13.79 2.50 -6.70
N VAL A 135 14.28 2.28 -5.48
CA VAL A 135 14.04 1.06 -4.70
C VAL A 135 13.08 1.40 -3.57
N VAL A 136 12.03 0.59 -3.42
CA VAL A 136 11.16 0.58 -2.23
C VAL A 136 11.49 -0.68 -1.43
N TYR A 137 11.98 -0.51 -0.21
CA TYR A 137 12.52 -1.58 0.62
C TYR A 137 11.75 -1.75 1.94
N ALA A 138 11.37 -2.98 2.28
CA ALA A 138 10.79 -3.29 3.58
C ALA A 138 11.79 -4.08 4.45
N ARG A 139 12.18 -3.50 5.60
CA ARG A 139 13.13 -4.11 6.55
C ARG A 139 12.56 -5.34 7.26
N GLY A 140 13.41 -6.07 8.00
CA GLY A 140 13.03 -7.24 8.78
C GLY A 140 12.40 -6.93 10.15
N THR A 141 11.84 -7.97 10.78
CA THR A 141 11.20 -7.88 12.10
C THR A 141 12.17 -7.33 13.14
N ALA A 142 11.71 -6.36 13.93
CA ALA A 142 12.42 -5.67 14.99
C ALA A 142 13.65 -4.85 14.56
N GLU A 143 13.92 -4.70 13.25
CA GLU A 143 14.98 -3.82 12.78
C GLU A 143 14.60 -2.34 13.04
N ALA A 144 15.60 -1.52 13.34
CA ALA A 144 15.42 -0.08 13.56
C ALA A 144 15.39 0.69 12.24
N GLY A 145 14.92 1.95 12.28
CA GLY A 145 14.83 2.80 11.08
C GLY A 145 13.80 2.29 10.08
N THR A 146 13.88 2.74 8.83
CA THR A 146 12.99 2.29 7.74
C THR A 146 13.66 1.23 6.86
N ILE A 147 14.98 1.30 6.71
CA ILE A 147 15.79 0.32 5.95
C ILE A 147 16.61 -0.64 6.83
N GLY A 148 16.70 -0.40 8.13
CA GLY A 148 17.62 -1.12 9.04
C GLY A 148 18.73 -0.21 9.57
N SER A 149 19.62 -0.77 10.38
CA SER A 149 20.86 -0.12 10.84
C SER A 149 22.06 -0.59 10.01
N ALA A 150 23.21 0.08 10.13
CA ALA A 150 24.44 -0.34 9.47
C ALA A 150 24.75 -1.82 9.78
N GLY A 151 25.06 -2.60 8.73
CA GLY A 151 25.22 -4.05 8.82
C GLY A 151 23.92 -4.86 8.74
N ASN A 152 22.74 -4.24 8.56
CA ASN A 152 21.53 -4.95 8.14
C ASN A 152 21.47 -5.04 6.61
N VAL A 153 20.64 -5.96 6.09
CA VAL A 153 20.51 -6.23 4.65
C VAL A 153 20.22 -4.97 3.83
N GLY A 154 19.31 -4.10 4.31
CA GLY A 154 18.90 -2.89 3.59
C GLY A 154 20.06 -1.93 3.27
N PRO A 155 20.79 -1.40 4.28
CA PRO A 155 21.91 -0.51 4.04
C PRO A 155 23.05 -1.15 3.24
N GLU A 156 23.31 -2.45 3.42
CA GLU A 156 24.33 -3.14 2.63
C GLU A 156 23.90 -3.26 1.15
N LEU A 157 22.63 -3.57 0.88
CA LEU A 157 22.07 -3.60 -0.48
C LEU A 157 22.09 -2.23 -1.14
N GLU A 158 21.70 -1.18 -0.42
CA GLU A 158 21.78 0.19 -0.90
C GLU A 158 23.22 0.55 -1.31
N ALA A 159 24.19 0.26 -0.44
CA ALA A 159 25.61 0.55 -0.70
C ALA A 159 26.15 -0.24 -1.90
N ALA A 160 25.83 -1.53 -2.01
CA ALA A 160 26.27 -2.38 -3.11
C ALA A 160 25.68 -1.91 -4.45
N LEU A 161 24.37 -1.61 -4.49
CA LEU A 161 23.70 -1.12 -5.70
C LEU A 161 24.22 0.27 -6.09
N GLN A 162 24.44 1.17 -5.12
CA GLN A 162 25.01 2.49 -5.37
C GLN A 162 26.41 2.38 -5.99
N ALA A 163 27.23 1.42 -5.55
CA ALA A 163 28.56 1.18 -6.09
C ALA A 163 28.51 0.69 -7.54
N LEU A 164 27.54 -0.17 -7.90
CA LEU A 164 27.34 -0.64 -9.27
C LEU A 164 26.81 0.44 -10.22
N LEU A 165 25.96 1.35 -9.72
CA LEU A 165 25.36 2.42 -10.53
C LEU A 165 26.32 3.60 -10.76
N ALA A 166 27.23 3.88 -9.83
CA ALA A 166 28.11 5.04 -9.90
C ALA A 166 28.93 5.15 -11.22
N PRO A 167 29.53 4.07 -11.76
CA PRO A 167 30.25 4.13 -13.04
C PRO A 167 29.34 4.42 -14.26
N THR A 168 28.03 4.24 -14.14
CA THR A 168 27.05 4.44 -15.22
C THR A 168 26.42 5.84 -15.22
N ASN A 169 26.76 6.68 -14.23
CA ASN A 169 26.15 8.00 -14.03
C ASN A 169 24.61 7.95 -13.85
N LYS A 170 24.09 6.83 -13.33
CA LYS A 170 22.70 6.67 -12.92
C LYS A 170 22.55 7.03 -11.44
N SER A 171 21.52 7.80 -11.13
CA SER A 171 21.12 8.15 -9.78
C SER A 171 20.27 7.04 -9.13
N LEU A 172 20.38 6.91 -7.81
CA LEU A 172 19.64 5.95 -6.99
C LEU A 172 18.88 6.68 -5.88
N VAL A 173 17.62 6.31 -5.69
CA VAL A 173 16.86 6.57 -4.46
C VAL A 173 16.50 5.22 -3.84
N PHE A 174 16.80 5.06 -2.55
CA PHE A 174 16.52 3.84 -1.80
C PHE A 174 15.65 4.19 -0.59
N GLU A 175 14.35 3.93 -0.72
CA GLU A 175 13.35 4.35 0.26
C GLU A 175 12.89 3.17 1.10
N GLY A 176 12.88 3.35 2.42
CA GLY A 176 12.36 2.35 3.34
C GLY A 176 10.87 2.53 3.62
N VAL A 177 10.11 1.44 3.65
CA VAL A 177 8.69 1.47 4.02
C VAL A 177 8.57 1.83 5.51
N PRO A 178 7.87 2.92 5.87
CA PRO A 178 7.67 3.28 7.27
C PRO A 178 6.59 2.40 7.90
N TYR A 179 7.02 1.30 8.53
CA TYR A 179 6.11 0.39 9.22
C TYR A 179 6.70 -0.12 10.55
N PRO A 180 5.89 -0.66 11.48
CA PRO A 180 6.38 -1.03 12.82
C PRO A 180 7.41 -2.16 12.87
N ALA A 181 7.46 -3.04 11.86
CA ALA A 181 8.27 -4.27 11.86
C ALA A 181 8.11 -5.09 13.15
N SER A 182 6.87 -5.24 13.64
CA SER A 182 6.60 -5.90 14.92
C SER A 182 6.55 -7.42 14.77
N TYR A 183 6.86 -8.17 15.83
CA TYR A 183 6.71 -9.63 15.81
C TYR A 183 5.26 -10.05 15.51
N ILE A 184 4.27 -9.31 16.03
CA ILE A 184 2.85 -9.58 15.75
C ILE A 184 2.59 -9.45 14.25
N GLY A 185 3.09 -8.38 13.62
CA GLY A 185 2.96 -8.18 12.18
C GLY A 185 3.61 -9.31 11.38
N PHE A 186 4.80 -9.79 11.77
CA PHE A 186 5.43 -10.94 11.13
C PHE A 186 4.52 -12.17 11.15
N PHE A 187 3.99 -12.47 12.32
CA PHE A 187 3.15 -13.63 12.56
C PHE A 187 1.77 -13.55 11.89
N GLU A 188 1.28 -12.34 11.61
CA GLU A 188 0.02 -12.11 10.91
C GLU A 188 0.14 -12.16 9.38
N GLY A 189 1.34 -12.44 8.83
CA GLY A 189 1.56 -12.44 7.38
C GLY A 189 2.13 -11.13 6.85
N GLY A 190 2.80 -10.34 7.70
CA GLY A 190 3.26 -8.98 7.40
C GLY A 190 2.29 -7.90 7.88
N SER A 191 2.80 -6.69 8.13
CA SER A 191 1.96 -5.55 8.52
C SER A 191 0.99 -5.17 7.39
N PRO A 192 -0.34 -5.18 7.63
CA PRO A 192 -1.31 -4.75 6.63
C PRO A 192 -1.11 -3.29 6.22
N GLU A 193 -0.86 -2.40 7.17
CA GLU A 193 -0.59 -0.98 6.93
C GLU A 193 0.73 -0.79 6.17
N GLY A 194 1.80 -1.50 6.57
CA GLY A 194 3.07 -1.45 5.85
C GLY A 194 2.98 -1.98 4.42
N SER A 195 2.16 -3.03 4.19
CA SER A 195 1.94 -3.57 2.85
C SER A 195 1.20 -2.58 1.94
N LYS A 196 0.22 -1.85 2.51
CA LYS A 196 -0.47 -0.77 1.80
C LYS A 196 0.47 0.40 1.52
N GLU A 197 1.29 0.77 2.49
CA GLU A 197 2.28 1.84 2.35
C GLU A 197 3.28 1.51 1.24
N MET A 198 3.78 0.28 1.19
CA MET A 198 4.68 -0.16 0.13
C MET A 198 4.02 -0.07 -1.25
N ALA A 199 2.77 -0.53 -1.38
CA ALA A 199 2.01 -0.41 -2.62
C ALA A 199 1.75 1.06 -3.02
N LEU A 200 1.56 1.94 -2.03
CA LEU A 200 1.42 3.39 -2.23
C LEU A 200 2.74 4.00 -2.74
N GLN A 201 3.87 3.74 -2.08
CA GLN A 201 5.19 4.23 -2.49
C GLN A 201 5.55 3.77 -3.91
N LEU A 202 5.30 2.48 -4.23
CA LEU A 202 5.48 1.96 -5.59
C LEU A 202 4.57 2.66 -6.61
N SER A 203 3.31 2.89 -6.28
CA SER A 203 2.35 3.59 -7.16
C SER A 203 2.75 5.04 -7.40
N GLN A 204 3.23 5.73 -6.36
CA GLN A 204 3.72 7.11 -6.44
C GLN A 204 4.97 7.19 -7.30
N ALA A 205 5.96 6.32 -7.07
CA ALA A 205 7.18 6.26 -7.89
C ALA A 205 6.84 6.04 -9.37
N ALA A 206 5.96 5.08 -9.69
CA ALA A 206 5.55 4.82 -11.07
C ALA A 206 4.80 6.00 -11.71
N THR A 207 4.02 6.76 -10.93
CA THR A 207 3.21 7.88 -11.44
C THR A 207 4.04 9.15 -11.62
N LEU A 208 4.86 9.48 -10.62
CA LEU A 208 5.64 10.72 -10.55
C LEU A 208 6.93 10.61 -11.36
N CYS A 209 7.51 9.41 -11.41
CA CYS A 209 8.77 9.11 -12.08
C CYS A 209 8.59 7.98 -13.12
N PRO A 210 7.78 8.17 -14.18
CA PRO A 210 7.43 7.11 -15.13
C PRO A 210 8.62 6.59 -15.96
N LYS A 211 9.75 7.30 -15.94
CA LYS A 211 11.01 6.89 -16.59
C LYS A 211 11.97 6.16 -15.65
N ALA A 212 11.76 6.22 -14.34
CA ALA A 212 12.60 5.54 -13.37
C ALA A 212 12.41 4.03 -13.47
N SER A 213 13.49 3.29 -13.26
CA SER A 213 13.42 1.85 -13.06
C SER A 213 13.02 1.57 -11.62
N LEU A 214 11.84 0.98 -11.43
CA LEU A 214 11.28 0.71 -10.10
C LEU A 214 11.69 -0.68 -9.63
N VAL A 215 12.12 -0.78 -8.37
CA VAL A 215 12.54 -2.02 -7.73
C VAL A 215 11.76 -2.18 -6.41
N SER A 216 11.28 -3.39 -6.14
CA SER A 216 10.66 -3.74 -4.86
C SER A 216 11.57 -4.71 -4.12
N SER A 217 11.83 -4.50 -2.83
CA SER A 217 12.68 -5.41 -2.07
C SER A 217 12.25 -5.54 -0.61
N GLY A 218 12.59 -6.66 0.01
CA GLY A 218 12.36 -6.84 1.43
C GLY A 218 13.19 -7.94 2.06
N TYR A 219 13.27 -7.91 3.38
CA TYR A 219 13.94 -8.93 4.19
C TYR A 219 12.97 -9.47 5.25
N SER A 220 12.87 -10.80 5.40
CA SER A 220 12.06 -11.44 6.45
C SER A 220 10.59 -10.99 6.40
N GLN A 221 10.09 -10.32 7.45
CA GLN A 221 8.75 -9.70 7.41
C GLN A 221 8.54 -8.76 6.22
N GLY A 222 9.59 -8.07 5.79
CA GLY A 222 9.54 -7.22 4.60
C GLY A 222 9.26 -7.99 3.31
N GLY A 223 9.66 -9.27 3.22
CA GLY A 223 9.28 -10.13 2.10
C GLY A 223 7.78 -10.34 2.01
N GLN A 224 7.12 -10.54 3.15
CA GLN A 224 5.66 -10.62 3.22
C GLN A 224 5.00 -9.30 2.75
N LEU A 225 5.57 -8.14 3.09
CA LEU A 225 5.10 -6.84 2.57
C LEU A 225 5.28 -6.73 1.04
N VAL A 226 6.36 -7.27 0.47
CA VAL A 226 6.58 -7.34 -0.98
C VAL A 226 5.46 -8.17 -1.65
N HIS A 227 5.16 -9.36 -1.12
CA HIS A 227 4.05 -10.20 -1.62
C HIS A 227 2.69 -9.51 -1.51
N ASN A 228 2.38 -8.97 -0.34
CA ASN A 228 1.12 -8.30 -0.08
C ASN A 228 0.93 -7.05 -0.94
N SER A 229 1.99 -6.25 -1.12
CA SER A 229 1.94 -5.05 -1.97
C SER A 229 1.74 -5.41 -3.44
N ALA A 230 2.41 -6.44 -3.95
CA ALA A 230 2.18 -6.95 -5.31
C ALA A 230 0.73 -7.38 -5.53
N LYS A 231 0.14 -8.09 -4.55
CA LYS A 231 -1.28 -8.49 -4.57
C LYS A 231 -2.23 -7.29 -4.56
N LEU A 232 -1.97 -6.27 -3.72
CA LEU A 232 -2.75 -5.04 -3.67
C LEU A 232 -2.68 -4.28 -5.00
N LEU A 233 -1.49 -4.17 -5.59
CA LEU A 233 -1.28 -3.56 -6.90
C LEU A 233 -2.00 -4.34 -8.00
N ALA A 234 -1.92 -5.67 -8.02
CA ALA A 234 -2.64 -6.49 -9.00
C ALA A 234 -4.15 -6.26 -8.95
N GLN A 235 -4.70 -6.03 -7.76
CA GLN A 235 -6.13 -5.81 -7.53
C GLN A 235 -6.59 -4.39 -7.89
N HIS A 236 -5.80 -3.38 -7.53
CA HIS A 236 -6.26 -1.98 -7.55
C HIS A 236 -5.51 -1.08 -8.53
N ASN A 237 -4.27 -1.42 -8.89
CA ASN A 237 -3.42 -0.61 -9.78
C ASN A 237 -2.44 -1.48 -10.60
N PRO A 238 -2.93 -2.41 -11.45
CA PRO A 238 -2.09 -3.42 -12.08
C PRO A 238 -1.07 -2.85 -13.08
N THR A 239 -1.26 -1.61 -13.53
CA THR A 239 -0.29 -0.94 -14.41
C THR A 239 1.06 -0.74 -13.73
N VAL A 240 1.09 -0.50 -12.41
CA VAL A 240 2.35 -0.30 -11.64
C VAL A 240 3.23 -1.54 -11.70
N LEU A 241 2.65 -2.74 -11.71
CA LEU A 241 3.42 -3.99 -11.76
C LEU A 241 4.33 -4.07 -13.00
N SER A 242 3.92 -3.48 -14.13
CA SER A 242 4.74 -3.43 -15.34
C SER A 242 5.91 -2.42 -15.28
N HIS A 243 5.87 -1.50 -14.32
CA HIS A 243 6.97 -0.57 -14.05
C HIS A 243 8.04 -1.19 -13.14
N ILE A 244 7.70 -2.21 -12.34
CA ILE A 244 8.65 -2.92 -11.49
C ILE A 244 9.57 -3.77 -12.37
N LYS A 245 10.87 -3.47 -12.36
CA LYS A 245 11.91 -4.14 -13.17
C LYS A 245 12.58 -5.29 -12.45
N ALA A 246 12.65 -5.21 -11.13
CA ALA A 246 13.25 -6.24 -10.29
C ALA A 246 12.51 -6.33 -8.95
N VAL A 247 12.42 -7.54 -8.44
CA VAL A 247 12.04 -7.82 -7.07
C VAL A 247 13.11 -8.68 -6.41
N VAL A 248 13.57 -8.29 -5.23
CA VAL A 248 14.55 -9.07 -4.46
C VAL A 248 14.05 -9.28 -3.04
N ILE A 249 13.94 -10.53 -2.59
CA ILE A 249 13.53 -10.86 -1.23
C ILE A 249 14.58 -11.73 -0.54
N PHE A 250 15.00 -11.34 0.66
CA PHE A 250 15.93 -12.11 1.50
C PHE A 250 15.16 -12.79 2.63
N GLY A 251 15.38 -14.08 2.86
CA GLY A 251 14.75 -14.82 3.96
C GLY A 251 13.21 -14.78 3.90
N ASP A 252 12.65 -15.08 2.72
CA ASP A 252 11.23 -14.90 2.42
C ASP A 252 10.33 -15.93 3.12
N PRO A 253 9.45 -15.53 4.07
CA PRO A 253 8.51 -16.45 4.70
C PRO A 253 7.50 -17.08 3.72
N ASP A 254 7.31 -16.45 2.56
CA ASP A 254 6.37 -16.83 1.52
C ASP A 254 7.09 -17.35 0.26
N GLU A 255 8.30 -17.93 0.37
CA GLU A 255 9.15 -18.29 -0.79
C GLU A 255 8.44 -19.20 -1.83
N ASP A 256 7.55 -20.08 -1.38
CA ASP A 256 6.78 -21.00 -2.22
C ASP A 256 5.63 -20.30 -2.98
N GLN A 257 5.37 -19.02 -2.69
CA GLN A 257 4.32 -18.22 -3.32
C GLN A 257 4.88 -17.38 -4.46
N SER A 258 4.20 -17.39 -5.60
CA SER A 258 4.54 -16.49 -6.70
C SER A 258 4.10 -15.06 -6.41
N LEU A 259 4.94 -14.07 -6.72
CA LEU A 259 4.56 -12.66 -6.70
C LEU A 259 3.46 -12.36 -7.73
N GLN A 260 2.32 -11.88 -7.26
CA GLN A 260 1.15 -11.72 -8.11
C GLN A 260 1.38 -10.64 -9.19
N GLY A 261 1.39 -11.08 -10.46
CA GLY A 261 1.52 -10.20 -11.62
C GLY A 261 2.93 -9.70 -11.90
N ILE A 262 3.94 -10.26 -11.23
CA ILE A 262 5.37 -10.01 -11.49
C ILE A 262 5.98 -11.31 -12.05
N PRO A 263 6.68 -11.28 -13.19
CA PRO A 263 7.30 -12.48 -13.75
C PRO A 263 8.40 -13.03 -12.84
N ALA A 264 8.50 -14.35 -12.72
CA ALA A 264 9.59 -15.01 -12.00
C ALA A 264 10.98 -14.66 -12.58
N SER A 265 11.06 -14.27 -13.86
CA SER A 265 12.32 -13.80 -14.46
C SER A 265 12.81 -12.50 -13.83
N ASP A 266 11.92 -11.69 -13.26
CA ASP A 266 12.19 -10.39 -12.66
C ASP A 266 12.20 -10.46 -11.12
N THR A 267 12.22 -11.68 -10.57
CA THR A 267 12.22 -11.95 -9.13
C THR A 267 13.44 -12.77 -8.75
N ASP A 268 14.10 -12.37 -7.68
CA ASP A 268 15.16 -13.13 -7.00
C ASP A 268 14.79 -13.31 -5.53
N ILE A 269 14.51 -14.55 -5.12
CA ILE A 269 14.22 -14.92 -3.74
C ILE A 269 15.44 -15.67 -3.21
N ILE A 270 16.07 -15.10 -2.18
CA ILE A 270 17.31 -15.58 -1.60
C ILE A 270 16.99 -16.17 -0.23
N CYS A 271 17.02 -17.50 -0.16
CA CYS A 271 16.78 -18.28 1.05
C CYS A 271 17.95 -19.21 1.32
N HIS A 272 18.54 -19.10 2.51
CA HIS A 272 19.60 -20.02 2.93
C HIS A 272 19.03 -21.42 3.21
N PRO A 273 19.76 -22.51 2.92
CA PRO A 273 19.26 -23.88 3.09
C PRO A 273 18.74 -24.26 4.49
N GLU A 274 19.21 -23.58 5.54
CA GLU A 274 18.81 -23.83 6.94
C GLU A 274 17.98 -22.68 7.53
N ASP A 275 17.54 -21.75 6.69
CA ASP A 275 16.65 -20.68 7.12
C ASP A 275 15.22 -21.22 7.23
N ALA A 276 14.86 -21.64 8.45
CA ALA A 276 13.53 -22.15 8.74
C ALA A 276 12.41 -21.09 8.65
N VAL A 277 12.74 -19.80 8.45
CA VAL A 277 11.73 -18.79 8.07
C VAL A 277 11.23 -19.06 6.64
N CYS A 278 12.14 -19.39 5.72
CA CYS A 278 11.81 -19.65 4.32
C CYS A 278 10.93 -20.88 4.13
N ALA A 279 11.08 -21.89 5.00
CA ALA A 279 10.30 -23.13 4.95
C ALA A 279 8.78 -22.98 5.25
N GLY A 280 8.23 -21.76 5.21
CA GLY A 280 6.79 -21.49 5.29
C GLY A 280 6.21 -21.70 6.68
N GLY A 281 7.04 -21.61 7.72
CA GLY A 281 6.57 -21.81 9.08
C GLY A 281 5.61 -20.67 9.48
N GLY A 282 4.32 -20.98 9.54
CA GLY A 282 3.36 -20.09 10.16
C GLY A 282 3.62 -19.95 11.67
N LEU A 283 2.84 -19.08 12.31
CA LEU A 283 2.72 -18.79 13.75
C LEU A 283 2.99 -19.93 14.76
N LEU A 284 2.82 -21.19 14.37
CA LEU A 284 2.94 -22.37 15.23
C LEU A 284 4.22 -23.19 14.99
N ASP A 285 4.91 -22.98 13.87
CA ASP A 285 6.03 -23.81 13.43
C ASP A 285 7.39 -23.09 13.50
N VAL A 286 7.39 -21.76 13.65
CA VAL A 286 8.61 -20.95 13.80
C VAL A 286 8.72 -20.45 15.24
N PRO A 287 9.37 -21.20 16.15
CA PRO A 287 9.66 -20.67 17.46
C PRO A 287 10.52 -19.42 17.31
N PHE A 288 10.33 -18.42 18.18
CA PHE A 288 11.05 -17.14 18.16
C PHE A 288 12.57 -17.27 17.96
N ILE A 289 13.17 -18.37 18.46
CA ILE A 289 14.57 -18.70 18.30
C ILE A 289 15.02 -18.80 16.83
N ILE A 290 14.15 -19.18 15.90
CA ILE A 290 14.47 -19.31 14.46
C ILE A 290 14.84 -17.95 13.86
N LEU A 291 14.15 -16.87 14.25
CA LEU A 291 14.47 -15.49 13.83
C LEU A 291 15.85 -15.02 14.32
N THR A 292 16.50 -15.80 15.18
CA THR A 292 17.84 -15.51 15.72
C THR A 292 18.91 -16.48 15.25
N LEU A 293 18.57 -17.43 14.36
CA LEU A 293 19.54 -18.36 13.81
C LEU A 293 20.42 -17.67 12.76
N PRO A 294 21.72 -18.00 12.69
CA PRO A 294 22.63 -17.40 11.72
C PRO A 294 22.14 -17.52 10.27
N ALA A 295 21.50 -18.64 9.91
CA ALA A 295 20.95 -18.83 8.56
C ALA A 295 19.93 -17.74 8.17
N HIS A 296 19.17 -17.20 9.12
CA HIS A 296 18.25 -16.10 8.84
C HIS A 296 18.92 -14.72 8.96
N LEU A 297 19.94 -14.58 9.82
CA LEU A 297 20.54 -13.29 10.14
C LEU A 297 21.71 -12.88 9.23
N ASP A 298 22.28 -13.82 8.48
CA ASP A 298 23.57 -13.62 7.81
C ASP A 298 23.45 -13.25 6.31
N TYR A 299 22.27 -12.89 5.80
CA TYR A 299 22.10 -12.44 4.40
C TYR A 299 22.92 -11.20 4.05
N ASN A 300 23.28 -10.39 5.03
CA ASN A 300 24.16 -9.23 4.84
C ASN A 300 25.65 -9.62 4.75
N LYS A 301 25.97 -10.90 4.94
CA LYS A 301 27.33 -11.44 4.91
C LYS A 301 27.53 -12.26 3.65
N GLY A 302 28.77 -12.35 3.21
CA GLY A 302 29.09 -13.15 2.03
C GLY A 302 28.54 -12.51 0.74
N PRO A 303 28.22 -13.31 -0.29
CA PRO A 303 27.94 -12.78 -1.62
C PRO A 303 26.48 -12.40 -1.87
N ASP A 304 25.56 -12.62 -0.92
CA ASP A 304 24.11 -12.54 -1.22
C ASP A 304 23.67 -11.13 -1.60
N VAL A 305 24.09 -10.13 -0.82
CA VAL A 305 23.83 -8.71 -1.13
C VAL A 305 24.48 -8.30 -2.45
N ASP A 306 25.72 -8.73 -2.72
CA ASP A 306 26.42 -8.40 -3.97
C ASP A 306 25.72 -9.02 -5.18
N ASN A 307 25.29 -10.29 -5.07
CA ASN A 307 24.55 -11.00 -6.12
C ASN A 307 23.18 -10.37 -6.37
N ALA A 308 22.46 -10.01 -5.31
CA ALA A 308 21.19 -9.29 -5.39
C ALA A 308 21.34 -7.92 -6.06
N ALA A 309 22.36 -7.15 -5.67
CA ALA A 309 22.66 -5.86 -6.28
C ALA A 309 22.99 -6.01 -7.76
N GLN A 310 23.74 -7.05 -8.13
CA GLN A 310 24.06 -7.38 -9.52
C GLN A 310 22.80 -7.76 -10.32
N PHE A 311 21.92 -8.59 -9.75
CA PHE A 311 20.63 -8.93 -10.36
C PHE A 311 19.78 -7.67 -10.63
N ILE A 312 19.64 -6.80 -9.64
CA ILE A 312 18.93 -5.52 -9.79
C ILE A 312 19.59 -4.68 -10.89
N PHE A 313 20.91 -4.52 -10.83
CA PHE A 313 21.67 -3.72 -11.79
C PHE A 313 21.45 -4.18 -13.23
N GLU A 314 21.44 -5.49 -13.49
CA GLU A 314 21.16 -6.07 -14.81
C GLU A 314 19.73 -5.78 -15.27
N LYS A 315 18.75 -5.84 -14.36
CA LYS A 315 17.34 -5.57 -14.67
C LYS A 315 17.05 -4.12 -14.98
N VAL A 316 17.72 -3.19 -14.31
CA VAL A 316 17.50 -1.73 -14.48
C VAL A 316 18.43 -1.10 -15.52
N SER A 317 19.33 -1.89 -16.11
CA SER A 317 20.27 -1.43 -17.14
C SER A 317 19.91 -1.81 -18.58
N ASN A 318 18.91 -2.68 -18.75
CA ASN A 318 18.35 -3.08 -20.05
C ASN A 318 17.12 -2.25 -20.41
#